data_AF-A0A1V4SE64-F1
#
_entry.id   AF-A0A1V4SE64-F1
#
_cell.length_a   1.000
_cell.length_b   1.000
_cell.length_c   1.000
_cell.angle_alpha   90.00
_cell.angle_beta   90.00
_cell.angle_gamma   90.00
#
_symmetry.space_group_name_H-M   'P 1'
#
loop_
_entity.id
_entity.type
_entity.pdbx_description
1 polymer ?
#
loop_
_entity_poly.entity_id
_entity_poly.type
_entity_poly.pdbx_seq_one_letter_code
_entity_poly.pdbx_strand_id
1 'polypeptide(L)'
;MMVILAVFLFCFIGTVAASSEGEGGHEGVKGWVATDTYRVMNFAVLAIGLFFLLRKPVSQALDSRIKGIKNQLSELEAKKKDAEKKLAKYNERLSHLEQEAEKLIEEYIRQGNEAKARIIDEAKKTVEKLEEQARRNIEHEFKQAKTKLQQDILEKALVNAEALIKNNITTRDQDKLVDEYLEKVVA
;
A
#
# COMPACT_ATOMS: atom_id res chain seq x y z
N MET A 1 -1.92 62.55 7.56
CA MET A 1 -2.36 63.41 6.45
C MET A 1 -3.88 63.32 6.23
N MET A 2 -4.44 62.13 6.02
CA MET A 2 -5.88 61.96 5.73
C MET A 2 -6.83 62.39 6.87
N VAL A 3 -6.46 62.16 8.14
CA VAL A 3 -7.27 62.59 9.31
C VAL A 3 -7.25 64.11 9.47
N ILE A 4 -6.11 64.75 9.21
CA ILE A 4 -5.99 66.22 9.25
C ILE A 4 -6.84 66.84 8.14
N LEU A 5 -6.81 66.23 6.94
CA LEU A 5 -7.66 66.62 5.80
C LEU A 5 -9.14 66.43 6.11
N ALA A 6 -9.54 65.32 6.76
CA ALA A 6 -10.92 65.04 7.14
C ALA A 6 -11.43 66.00 8.22
N VAL A 7 -10.58 66.35 9.20
CA VAL A 7 -10.91 67.37 10.20
C VAL A 7 -11.04 68.74 9.54
N PHE A 8 -10.14 69.11 8.62
CA PHE A 8 -10.24 70.34 7.83
C PHE A 8 -11.48 70.38 6.92
N LEU A 9 -11.86 69.25 6.33
CA LEU A 9 -13.08 69.13 5.51
C LEU A 9 -14.33 69.28 6.38
N PHE A 10 -14.32 68.69 7.58
CA PHE A 10 -15.40 68.84 8.56
C PHE A 10 -15.48 70.28 9.12
N CYS A 11 -14.34 70.98 9.25
CA CYS A 11 -14.30 72.42 9.55
C CYS A 11 -15.04 73.21 8.48
N PHE A 12 -14.71 73.00 7.20
CA PHE A 12 -15.28 73.76 6.08
C PHE A 12 -16.79 73.54 5.91
N ILE A 13 -17.27 72.32 6.16
CA ILE A 13 -18.70 72.01 6.15
C ILE A 13 -19.40 72.65 7.37
N GLY A 14 -18.75 72.68 8.54
CA GLY A 14 -19.27 73.33 9.74
C GLY A 14 -19.40 74.85 9.61
N THR A 15 -18.46 75.53 8.95
CA THR A 15 -18.56 76.98 8.67
C THR A 15 -19.63 77.30 7.64
N VAL A 16 -19.88 76.43 6.65
CA VAL A 16 -20.93 76.61 5.64
C VAL A 16 -22.32 76.33 6.21
N ALA A 17 -22.51 75.27 6.99
CA ALA A 17 -23.82 74.95 7.58
C ALA A 17 -24.26 75.94 8.68
N ALA A 18 -23.32 76.52 9.43
CA ALA A 18 -23.63 77.55 10.43
C ALA A 18 -23.94 78.94 9.81
N SER A 19 -23.81 79.09 8.50
CA SER A 19 -24.20 80.30 7.77
C SER A 19 -25.62 80.23 7.18
N SER A 20 -26.36 79.12 7.36
CA SER A 20 -27.64 78.88 6.70
C SER A 20 -28.84 78.60 7.62
N GLU A 21 -28.91 79.19 8.81
CA GLU A 21 -30.18 79.29 9.56
C GLU A 21 -30.42 80.73 10.04
N GLY A 22 -31.43 81.40 9.46
CA GLY A 22 -32.08 82.59 10.01
C GLY A 22 -32.02 83.90 9.19
N GLU A 23 -32.98 84.05 8.27
CA GLU A 23 -33.64 85.29 7.81
C GLU A 23 -32.83 86.56 7.45
N GLY A 24 -32.92 86.90 6.15
CA GLY A 24 -33.18 88.28 5.72
C GLY A 24 -31.98 89.13 5.29
N GLY A 25 -31.98 89.49 4.01
CA GLY A 25 -31.39 90.75 3.54
C GLY A 25 -29.99 90.65 2.93
N HIS A 26 -29.91 91.01 1.65
CA HIS A 26 -28.67 91.38 0.97
C HIS A 26 -27.84 92.35 1.81
N GLU A 27 -26.59 92.01 2.11
CA GLU A 27 -25.51 92.98 2.25
C GLU A 27 -24.14 92.30 2.17
N GLY A 28 -23.16 93.03 1.63
CA GLY A 28 -21.85 92.54 1.22
C GLY A 28 -21.01 91.93 2.32
N VAL A 29 -19.94 91.25 1.88
CA VAL A 29 -18.85 90.62 2.66
C VAL A 29 -18.68 91.26 4.04
N LYS A 30 -19.36 90.69 5.04
CA LYS A 30 -19.27 91.14 6.42
C LYS A 30 -17.87 90.75 6.93
N GLY A 31 -17.01 91.75 7.12
CA GLY A 31 -15.70 91.54 7.70
C GLY A 31 -15.78 90.83 9.05
N TRP A 32 -14.73 90.08 9.35
CA TRP A 32 -14.57 89.23 10.54
C TRP A 32 -15.09 89.90 11.82
N VAL A 33 -16.14 89.35 12.44
CA VAL A 33 -16.69 89.86 13.70
C VAL A 33 -16.02 89.18 14.90
N ALA A 34 -15.94 89.86 16.06
CA ALA A 34 -15.28 89.33 17.26
C ALA A 34 -15.87 87.98 17.75
N THR A 35 -17.14 87.70 17.41
CA THR A 35 -17.80 86.42 17.69
C THR A 35 -17.25 85.25 16.87
N ASP A 36 -16.71 85.51 15.67
CA ASP A 36 -16.08 84.47 14.83
C ASP A 36 -14.70 84.07 15.38
N THR A 37 -13.93 85.03 15.92
CA THR A 37 -12.64 84.73 16.59
C THR A 37 -12.84 83.76 17.75
N TYR A 38 -13.89 83.96 18.57
CA TYR A 38 -14.18 83.09 19.71
C TYR A 38 -14.62 81.68 19.27
N ARG A 39 -15.42 81.57 18.21
CA ARG A 39 -15.83 80.27 17.63
C ARG A 39 -14.64 79.50 17.06
N VAL A 40 -13.76 80.18 16.30
CA VAL A 40 -12.55 79.58 15.74
C VAL A 40 -11.59 79.15 16.85
N MET A 41 -11.43 79.94 17.91
CA MET A 41 -10.59 79.59 19.06
C MET A 41 -11.14 78.38 19.83
N ASN A 42 -12.44 78.34 20.10
CA ASN A 42 -13.07 77.18 20.75
C ASN A 42 -12.93 75.91 19.88
N PHE A 43 -13.19 76.03 18.57
CA PHE A 43 -12.99 74.94 17.63
C PHE A 43 -11.53 74.46 17.59
N ALA A 44 -10.55 75.39 17.59
CA ALA A 44 -9.13 75.04 17.60
C ALA A 44 -8.75 74.26 18.87
N VAL A 45 -9.25 74.67 20.04
CA VAL A 45 -9.03 73.96 21.31
C VAL A 45 -9.64 72.55 21.27
N LEU A 46 -10.88 72.42 20.77
CA LEU A 46 -11.53 71.11 20.60
C LEU A 46 -10.80 70.23 19.58
N ALA A 47 -10.35 70.79 18.47
CA ALA A 47 -9.63 70.07 17.43
C ALA A 47 -8.26 69.57 17.92
N ILE A 48 -7.53 70.38 18.70
CA ILE A 48 -6.27 69.98 19.33
C ILE A 48 -6.53 68.87 20.35
N GLY A 49 -7.52 69.03 21.23
CA GLY A 49 -7.90 68.01 22.21
C GLY A 49 -8.28 66.67 21.55
N LEU A 50 -9.08 66.74 20.48
CA LEU A 50 -9.49 65.58 19.70
C LEU A 50 -8.29 64.93 18.97
N PHE A 51 -7.38 65.74 18.41
CA PHE A 51 -6.18 65.22 17.75
C PHE A 51 -5.27 64.46 18.73
N PHE A 52 -5.04 65.02 19.92
CA PHE A 52 -4.26 64.33 20.96
C PHE A 52 -4.92 63.04 21.43
N LEU A 53 -6.26 63.03 21.56
CA LEU A 53 -7.01 61.84 21.98
C LEU A 53 -7.05 60.75 20.90
N LEU A 54 -7.23 61.10 19.62
CA LEU A 54 -7.40 60.15 18.51
C LEU A 54 -6.09 59.67 17.90
N ARG A 55 -4.98 60.41 18.03
CA ARG A 55 -3.68 60.01 17.45
C ARG A 55 -3.24 58.61 17.91
N LYS A 56 -3.47 58.28 19.18
CA LYS A 56 -3.08 56.98 19.77
C LYS A 56 -3.95 55.81 19.29
N PRO A 57 -5.29 55.82 19.42
CA PRO A 57 -6.13 54.70 18.97
C PRO A 57 -6.09 54.50 17.45
N VAL A 58 -6.00 55.57 16.65
CA VAL A 58 -5.92 55.46 15.18
C VAL A 58 -4.61 54.82 14.74
N SER A 59 -3.47 55.24 15.30
CA SER A 59 -2.18 54.60 15.00
C SER A 59 -2.18 53.13 15.40
N GLN A 60 -2.65 52.83 16.61
CA GLN A 60 -2.71 51.46 17.12
C GLN A 60 -3.61 50.54 16.26
N ALA A 61 -4.74 51.06 15.77
CA ALA A 61 -5.64 50.30 14.89
C ALA A 61 -4.99 49.99 13.53
N LEU A 62 -4.28 50.96 12.94
CA LEU A 62 -3.56 50.74 11.68
C LEU A 62 -2.37 49.80 11.87
N ASP A 63 -1.57 49.98 12.92
CA ASP A 63 -0.45 49.09 13.24
C ASP A 63 -0.93 47.65 13.50
N SER A 64 -2.06 47.49 14.19
CA SER A 64 -2.68 46.18 14.42
C SER A 64 -3.12 45.53 13.10
N ARG A 65 -3.69 46.30 12.16
CA ARG A 65 -4.04 45.78 10.82
C ARG A 65 -2.81 45.37 10.03
N ILE A 66 -1.78 46.21 10.01
CA ILE A 66 -0.51 45.92 9.31
C ILE A 66 0.13 44.64 9.88
N LYS A 67 0.19 44.51 11.21
CA LYS A 67 0.68 43.30 11.87
C LYS A 67 -0.17 42.08 11.55
N GLY A 68 -1.50 42.21 11.55
CA GLY A 68 -2.42 41.13 11.17
C GLY A 68 -2.17 40.62 9.75
N ILE A 69 -2.09 41.53 8.78
CA ILE A 69 -1.82 41.19 7.37
C ILE A 69 -0.44 40.55 7.23
N LYS A 70 0.59 41.11 7.87
CA LYS A 70 1.95 40.54 7.84
C LYS A 70 1.98 39.13 8.42
N ASN A 71 1.29 38.89 9.53
CA ASN A 71 1.20 37.57 10.16
C ASN A 71 0.47 36.58 9.25
N GLN A 72 -0.67 36.98 8.66
CA GLN A 72 -1.41 36.15 7.72
C GLN A 72 -0.55 35.80 6.49
N LEU A 73 0.17 36.76 5.93
CA LEU A 73 1.06 36.51 4.79
C LEU A 73 2.19 35.54 5.15
N SER A 74 2.83 35.75 6.31
CA SER A 74 3.88 34.85 6.80
C SER A 74 3.35 33.45 7.07
N GLU A 75 2.13 33.32 7.60
CA GLU A 75 1.49 32.02 7.83
C GLU A 75 1.16 31.32 6.50
N LEU A 76 0.68 32.06 5.50
CA LEU A 76 0.41 31.53 4.16
C LEU A 76 1.69 31.07 3.47
N GLU A 77 2.78 31.85 3.56
CA GLU A 77 4.08 31.46 3.03
C GLU A 77 4.63 30.20 3.71
N ALA A 78 4.51 30.11 5.04
CA ALA A 78 4.90 28.92 5.78
C ALA A 78 4.08 27.69 5.36
N LYS A 79 2.74 27.83 5.26
CA LYS A 79 1.85 26.76 4.79
C LYS A 79 2.16 26.33 3.37
N LYS A 80 2.45 27.27 2.47
CA LYS A 80 2.85 26.99 1.09
C LYS A 80 4.14 26.18 1.06
N LYS A 81 5.17 26.62 1.79
CA LYS A 81 6.45 25.92 1.88
C LYS A 81 6.30 24.51 2.46
N ASP A 82 5.46 24.34 3.47
CA ASP A 82 5.18 23.01 4.05
C ASP A 82 4.40 22.12 3.09
N ALA A 83 3.45 22.67 2.33
CA ALA A 83 2.74 21.93 1.29
C ALA A 83 3.69 21.48 0.17
N GLU A 84 4.57 22.37 -0.32
CA GLU A 84 5.58 22.06 -1.32
C GLU A 84 6.56 20.98 -0.83
N LYS A 85 7.03 21.06 0.42
CA LYS A 85 7.86 20.02 1.03
C LYS A 85 7.13 18.68 1.13
N LYS A 86 5.86 18.67 1.54
CA LYS A 86 5.06 17.45 1.59
C LYS A 86 4.88 16.84 0.20
N LEU A 87 4.58 17.67 -0.80
CA LEU A 87 4.43 17.24 -2.19
C LEU A 87 5.73 16.62 -2.70
N ALA A 88 6.88 17.29 -2.51
CA ALA A 88 8.19 16.74 -2.88
C ALA A 88 8.45 15.39 -2.21
N LYS A 89 8.18 15.26 -0.90
CA LYS A 89 8.32 14.00 -0.16
C LYS A 89 7.40 12.89 -0.68
N TYR A 90 6.17 13.23 -1.06
CA TYR A 90 5.23 12.25 -1.64
C TYR A 90 5.67 11.81 -3.03
N ASN A 91 6.16 12.72 -3.88
CA ASN A 91 6.68 12.37 -5.19
C ASN A 91 7.92 11.46 -5.08
N GLU A 92 8.84 11.77 -4.18
CA GLU A 92 10.01 10.93 -3.89
C GLU A 92 9.57 9.53 -3.44
N ARG A 93 8.63 9.46 -2.48
CA ARG A 93 8.06 8.17 -2.04
C ARG A 93 7.38 7.40 -3.15
N LEU A 94 6.65 8.08 -4.03
CA LEU A 94 5.96 7.44 -5.16
C LEU A 94 6.96 6.86 -6.15
N SER A 95 8.02 7.61 -6.48
CA SER A 95 9.09 7.13 -7.35
C SER A 95 9.83 5.93 -6.75
N HIS A 96 10.11 5.95 -5.45
CA HIS A 96 10.68 4.78 -4.77
C HIS A 96 9.73 3.58 -4.80
N LEU A 97 8.43 3.80 -4.58
CA LEU A 97 7.44 2.73 -4.58
C LEU A 97 7.32 2.07 -5.96
N GLU A 98 7.38 2.85 -7.05
CA GLU A 98 7.39 2.32 -8.41
C GLU A 98 8.63 1.42 -8.66
N GLN A 99 9.81 1.88 -8.26
CA GLN A 99 11.05 1.09 -8.38
C GLN A 99 11.02 -0.18 -7.50
N GLU A 100 10.48 -0.10 -6.30
CA GLU A 100 10.32 -1.25 -5.41
C GLU A 100 9.30 -2.25 -5.98
N ALA A 101 8.19 -1.77 -6.55
CA ALA A 101 7.19 -2.61 -7.18
C ALA A 101 7.75 -3.35 -8.40
N GLU A 102 8.53 -2.68 -9.25
CA GLU A 102 9.19 -3.30 -10.39
C GLU A 102 10.18 -4.40 -9.95
N LYS A 103 11.05 -4.09 -8.97
CA LYS A 103 11.95 -5.09 -8.37
C LYS A 103 11.21 -6.27 -7.75
N LEU A 104 10.08 -6.01 -7.10
CA LEU A 104 9.26 -7.05 -6.49
C LEU A 104 8.67 -7.98 -7.57
N ILE A 105 8.18 -7.41 -8.67
CA ILE A 105 7.65 -8.18 -9.80
C ILE A 105 8.77 -9.04 -10.43
N GLU A 106 9.95 -8.46 -10.68
CA GLU A 106 11.09 -9.21 -11.21
C GLU A 106 11.51 -10.37 -10.29
N GLU A 107 11.54 -10.11 -8.98
CA GLU A 107 11.85 -11.14 -7.97
C GLU A 107 10.81 -12.27 -7.99
N TYR A 108 9.52 -11.95 -8.06
CA TYR A 108 8.46 -12.96 -8.15
C TYR A 108 8.55 -13.78 -9.43
N ILE A 109 8.86 -13.14 -10.56
CA ILE A 109 9.06 -13.85 -11.83
C ILE A 109 10.26 -14.80 -11.72
N ARG A 110 11.38 -14.34 -11.14
CA ARG A 110 12.57 -15.18 -10.91
C ARG A 110 12.26 -16.36 -10.01
N GLN A 111 11.61 -16.13 -8.87
CA GLN A 111 11.20 -17.18 -7.93
C GLN A 111 10.21 -18.16 -8.57
N GLY A 112 9.26 -17.68 -9.37
CA GLY A 112 8.33 -18.52 -10.11
C GLY A 112 9.03 -19.41 -11.13
N ASN A 113 9.99 -18.87 -11.87
CA ASN A 113 10.80 -19.65 -12.82
C ASN A 113 11.67 -20.70 -12.12
N GLU A 114 12.28 -20.34 -11.00
CA GLU A 114 13.08 -21.28 -10.20
C GLU A 114 12.20 -22.39 -9.61
N ALA A 115 11.03 -22.05 -9.06
CA ALA A 115 10.07 -23.02 -8.55
C ALA A 115 9.59 -23.97 -9.65
N LYS A 116 9.27 -23.44 -10.84
CA LYS A 116 8.92 -24.24 -12.01
C LYS A 116 10.04 -25.22 -12.38
N ALA A 117 11.29 -24.74 -12.43
CA ALA A 117 12.43 -25.59 -12.74
C ALA A 117 12.62 -26.70 -11.70
N ARG A 118 12.50 -26.37 -10.40
CA ARG A 118 12.58 -27.36 -9.31
C ARG A 118 11.48 -28.41 -9.39
N ILE A 119 10.23 -28.01 -9.64
CA ILE A 119 9.10 -28.93 -9.77
C ILE A 119 9.32 -29.89 -10.95
N ILE A 120 9.80 -29.38 -12.09
CA ILE A 120 10.08 -30.22 -13.27
C ILE A 120 11.22 -31.20 -12.98
N ASP A 121 12.29 -30.76 -12.32
CA ASP A 121 13.41 -31.63 -11.94
C ASP A 121 12.99 -32.73 -10.95
N GLU A 122 12.21 -32.37 -9.94
CA GLU A 122 11.68 -33.32 -8.96
C GLU A 122 10.71 -34.32 -9.60
N ALA A 123 9.86 -33.87 -10.52
CA ALA A 123 8.98 -34.74 -11.30
C ALA A 123 9.78 -35.74 -12.14
N LYS A 124 10.85 -35.30 -12.81
CA LYS A 124 11.73 -36.20 -13.59
C LYS A 124 12.38 -37.26 -12.71
N LYS A 125 12.97 -36.86 -11.57
CA LYS A 125 13.56 -37.79 -10.60
C LYS A 125 12.53 -38.78 -10.04
N THR A 126 11.31 -38.33 -9.84
CA THR A 126 10.21 -39.19 -9.38
C THR A 126 9.82 -40.20 -10.44
N VAL A 127 9.72 -39.79 -11.71
CA VAL A 127 9.46 -40.69 -12.84
C VAL A 127 10.56 -41.74 -12.96
N GLU A 128 11.84 -41.34 -12.92
CA GLU A 128 12.96 -42.28 -12.99
C GLU A 128 12.91 -43.34 -11.87
N LYS A 129 12.65 -42.91 -10.63
CA LYS A 129 12.47 -43.83 -9.49
C LYS A 129 11.28 -44.76 -9.68
N LEU A 130 10.18 -44.25 -10.21
CA LEU A 130 8.97 -45.03 -10.45
C LEU A 130 9.21 -46.08 -11.54
N GLU A 131 9.91 -45.74 -12.62
CA GLU A 131 10.29 -46.69 -13.66
C GLU A 131 11.22 -47.77 -13.11
N GLU A 132 12.21 -47.40 -12.32
CA GLU A 132 13.13 -48.35 -11.69
C GLU A 132 12.37 -49.31 -10.76
N GLN A 133 11.46 -48.79 -9.94
CA GLN A 133 10.62 -49.59 -9.07
C GLN A 133 9.68 -50.50 -9.85
N ALA A 134 9.07 -50.01 -10.93
CA ALA A 134 8.21 -50.80 -11.79
C ALA A 134 8.98 -51.96 -12.43
N ARG A 135 10.20 -51.71 -12.93
CA ARG A 135 11.08 -52.77 -13.48
C ARG A 135 11.40 -53.84 -12.44
N ARG A 136 11.79 -53.44 -11.22
CA ARG A 136 12.07 -54.39 -10.12
C ARG A 136 10.83 -55.21 -9.77
N ASN A 137 9.66 -54.57 -9.71
CA ASN A 137 8.40 -55.27 -9.42
C ASN A 137 8.06 -56.27 -10.54
N ILE A 138 8.19 -55.89 -11.81
CA ILE A 138 7.96 -56.78 -12.95
C ILE A 138 8.89 -57.99 -12.89
N GLU A 139 10.18 -57.78 -12.60
CA GLU A 139 11.14 -58.88 -12.50
C GLU A 139 10.80 -59.83 -11.35
N HIS A 140 10.40 -59.28 -10.21
CA HIS A 140 9.96 -60.06 -9.05
C HIS A 140 8.71 -60.88 -9.36
N GLU A 141 7.67 -60.26 -9.92
CA GLU A 141 6.43 -60.93 -10.34
C GLU A 141 6.70 -62.02 -11.39
N PHE A 142 7.59 -61.75 -12.35
CA PHE A 142 7.96 -62.73 -13.37
C PHE A 142 8.66 -63.95 -12.76
N LYS A 143 9.56 -63.73 -11.79
CA LYS A 143 10.23 -64.82 -11.06
C LYS A 143 9.24 -65.64 -10.23
N GLN A 144 8.28 -65.00 -9.58
CA GLN A 144 7.21 -65.68 -8.85
C GLN A 144 6.32 -66.49 -9.78
N ALA A 145 5.86 -65.90 -10.88
CA ALA A 145 5.04 -66.57 -11.89
C ALA A 145 5.75 -67.78 -12.49
N LYS A 146 7.06 -67.67 -12.79
CA LYS A 146 7.87 -68.79 -13.27
C LYS A 146 7.94 -69.93 -12.25
N THR A 147 8.17 -69.60 -10.98
CA THR A 147 8.24 -70.59 -9.89
C THR A 147 6.91 -71.32 -9.73
N LYS A 148 5.79 -70.57 -9.74
CA LYS A 148 4.45 -71.12 -9.67
C LYS A 148 4.14 -72.03 -10.87
N LEU A 149 4.48 -71.60 -12.09
CA LEU A 149 4.31 -72.41 -13.29
C LEU A 149 5.12 -73.71 -13.23
N GLN A 150 6.35 -73.68 -12.71
CA GLN A 150 7.15 -74.88 -12.52
C GLN A 150 6.51 -75.85 -11.53
N GLN A 151 5.94 -75.35 -10.43
CA GLN A 151 5.21 -76.15 -9.46
C GLN A 151 3.96 -76.80 -10.10
N ASP A 152 3.16 -76.02 -10.83
CA ASP A 152 1.95 -76.50 -11.51
C ASP A 152 2.28 -77.59 -12.56
N ILE A 153 3.39 -77.42 -13.30
CA ILE A 153 3.86 -78.42 -14.27
C ILE A 153 4.30 -79.70 -13.53
N LEU A 154 5.05 -79.57 -12.43
CA LEU A 154 5.50 -80.72 -11.64
C LEU A 154 4.31 -81.51 -11.09
N GLU A 155 3.33 -80.81 -10.53
CA GLU A 155 2.11 -81.41 -9.99
C GLU A 155 1.35 -82.19 -11.08
N LYS A 156 1.12 -81.57 -12.25
CA LYS A 156 0.44 -82.26 -13.37
C LYS A 156 1.26 -83.43 -13.92
N ALA A 157 2.58 -83.31 -13.98
CA ALA A 157 3.46 -84.39 -14.41
C ALA A 157 3.41 -85.58 -13.44
N LEU A 158 3.42 -85.32 -12.13
CA LEU A 158 3.28 -86.33 -11.09
C LEU A 158 1.93 -87.06 -11.19
N VAL A 159 0.83 -86.32 -11.34
CA VAL A 159 -0.51 -86.91 -11.52
C VAL A 159 -0.57 -87.82 -12.76
N ASN A 160 0.00 -87.37 -13.88
CA ASN A 160 0.05 -88.18 -15.10
C ASN A 160 0.98 -89.41 -14.94
N ALA A 161 2.12 -89.26 -14.28
CA ALA A 161 3.04 -90.37 -14.02
C ALA A 161 2.40 -91.41 -13.09
N GLU A 162 1.70 -90.98 -12.03
CA GLU A 162 0.94 -91.87 -11.14
C GLU A 162 -0.13 -92.64 -11.92
N ALA A 163 -0.90 -91.96 -12.78
CA ALA A 163 -1.90 -92.59 -13.62
C ALA A 163 -1.29 -93.62 -14.60
N LEU A 164 -0.14 -93.30 -15.21
CA LEU A 164 0.58 -94.22 -16.10
C LEU A 164 1.11 -95.45 -15.37
N ILE A 165 1.72 -95.27 -14.19
CA ILE A 165 2.22 -96.38 -13.35
C ILE A 165 1.04 -97.26 -12.94
N LYS A 166 -0.05 -96.69 -12.44
CA LYS A 166 -1.24 -97.44 -12.01
C LYS A 166 -1.85 -98.27 -13.14
N ASN A 167 -1.82 -97.77 -14.37
CA ASN A 167 -2.37 -98.46 -15.54
C ASN A 167 -1.43 -99.50 -16.17
N ASN A 168 -0.11 -99.40 -15.95
CA ASN A 168 0.89 -100.27 -16.61
C ASN A 168 1.70 -101.17 -15.65
N ILE A 169 1.43 -101.14 -14.35
CA ILE A 169 2.14 -101.96 -13.36
C ILE A 169 1.88 -103.46 -13.58
N THR A 170 2.94 -104.26 -13.61
CA THR A 170 2.86 -105.72 -13.77
C THR A 170 3.21 -106.44 -12.46
N THR A 171 2.84 -107.72 -12.33
CA THR A 171 3.14 -108.54 -11.14
C THR A 171 4.65 -108.63 -10.87
N ARG A 172 5.46 -108.72 -11.94
CA ARG A 172 6.94 -108.74 -11.84
C ARG A 172 7.52 -107.44 -11.26
N ASP A 173 6.88 -106.30 -11.54
CA ASP A 173 7.33 -105.01 -11.01
C ASP A 173 6.98 -104.86 -9.52
N GLN A 174 5.85 -105.45 -9.08
CA GLN A 174 5.47 -105.51 -7.66
C GLN A 174 6.44 -106.37 -6.84
N ASP A 175 6.81 -107.55 -7.35
CA ASP A 175 7.79 -108.42 -6.68
C ASP A 175 9.15 -107.72 -6.53
N LYS A 176 9.63 -107.04 -7.57
CA LYS A 176 10.84 -106.21 -7.50
C LYS A 176 10.77 -105.07 -6.47
N LEU A 177 9.63 -104.39 -6.37
CA LEU A 177 9.41 -103.32 -5.40
C LEU A 177 9.50 -103.85 -3.95
N VAL A 178 9.00 -105.06 -3.71
CA VAL A 178 9.10 -105.73 -2.41
C VAL A 178 10.55 -106.08 -2.10
N ASP A 179 11.28 -106.66 -3.06
CA ASP A 179 12.69 -107.01 -2.90
C ASP A 179 13.56 -105.76 -2.62
N GLU A 180 13.38 -104.67 -3.37
CA GLU A 180 14.09 -103.40 -3.14
C GLU A 180 13.76 -102.79 -1.77
N TYR A 181 12.50 -102.87 -1.32
CA TYR A 181 12.11 -102.36 0.00
C TYR A 181 12.76 -103.17 1.12
N LEU A 182 12.79 -104.50 0.99
CA LEU A 182 13.46 -105.38 1.94
C LEU A 182 14.97 -105.11 1.97
N GLU A 183 15.62 -104.89 0.82
CA GLU A 183 17.04 -104.55 0.75
C GLU A 183 17.36 -103.19 1.41
N LYS A 184 16.51 -102.19 1.21
CA LYS A 184 16.70 -100.83 1.79
C LYS A 184 16.43 -100.73 3.29
N VAL A 185 15.64 -101.65 3.85
CA VAL A 185 15.30 -101.67 5.29
C VAL A 185 16.22 -102.63 6.07
N VAL A 186 16.86 -103.57 5.37
CA VAL A 186 17.84 -104.51 5.95
C VAL A 186 19.29 -103.98 5.86
N ALA A 187 19.54 -102.90 5.11
CA ALA A 187 20.78 -102.12 5.13
C ALA A 187 20.70 -100.92 6.08
#